data_AF-A0A3D4W1B1-F1
#
_entry.id   AF-A0A3D4W1B1-F1
#
_cell.length_a   1.000
_cell.length_b   1.000
_cell.length_c   1.000
_cell.angle_alpha   90.00
_cell.angle_beta   90.00
_cell.angle_gamma   90.00
#
_symmetry.space_group_name_H-M   'P 1'
#
loop_
_entity.id
_entity.type
_entity.pdbx_description
1 polymer ?
#
loop_
_entity_poly.entity_id
_entity_poly.type
_entity_poly.pdbx_seq_one_letter_code
_entity_poly.pdbx_strand_id
1 'polypeptide(L)'
;EPLYLDVAATLREAGLNDVVLTGGRYGLGSKDTPPSSIFALFKELEKDQPKERFTLGITDDVTGLSLPEVKPAPITAAAGTKECKFWGLGGDGTVGANKNSVKI
;
A
#
# COMPACT_ATOMS: atom_id res chain seq x y z
N GLU A 1 7.02 -13.14 5.14
CA GLU A 1 6.53 -13.38 3.76
C GLU A 1 7.73 -13.68 2.87
N PRO A 2 7.60 -14.37 1.71
CA PRO A 2 8.74 -14.84 0.91
C PRO A 2 9.80 -13.76 0.64
N LEU A 3 9.39 -12.61 0.08
CA LEU A 3 10.30 -11.50 -0.20
C LEU A 3 11.02 -10.95 1.05
N TYR A 4 10.35 -10.94 2.20
CA TYR A 4 11.01 -10.53 3.45
C TYR A 4 12.13 -11.51 3.81
N LEU A 5 11.91 -12.82 3.64
CA LEU A 5 12.92 -13.82 3.97
C LEU A 5 14.12 -13.72 3.03
N ASP A 6 13.88 -13.47 1.73
CA ASP A 6 14.93 -13.26 0.74
C ASP A 6 15.80 -12.04 1.10
N VAL A 7 15.16 -10.91 1.45
CA VAL A 7 15.87 -9.68 1.87
C VAL A 7 16.61 -9.90 3.19
N ALA A 8 15.97 -10.53 4.19
CA ALA A 8 16.60 -10.81 5.48
C ALA A 8 17.83 -11.71 5.35
N ALA A 9 17.74 -12.77 4.53
CA ALA A 9 18.86 -13.66 4.26
C ALA A 9 20.00 -12.92 3.54
N THR A 10 19.67 -12.10 2.54
CA THR A 10 20.65 -11.31 1.78
C THR A 10 21.40 -10.31 2.67
N LEU A 11 20.69 -9.56 3.53
CA LEU A 11 21.33 -8.61 4.44
C LEU A 11 22.26 -9.30 5.43
N ARG A 12 21.83 -10.45 5.96
CA ARG A 12 22.65 -11.27 6.88
C ARG A 12 23.90 -11.78 6.18
N GLU A 13 23.79 -12.30 4.96
CA GLU A 13 24.94 -12.81 4.18
C GLU A 13 25.93 -11.70 3.82
N ALA A 14 25.43 -10.47 3.61
CA ALA A 14 26.25 -9.28 3.40
C ALA A 14 26.88 -8.70 4.69
N GLY A 15 26.56 -9.26 5.86
CA GLY A 15 27.04 -8.76 7.17
C GLY A 15 26.37 -7.45 7.63
N LEU A 16 25.29 -7.03 6.99
CA LEU A 16 24.54 -5.79 7.28
C LEU A 16 23.50 -6.01 8.38
N ASN A 17 23.96 -6.40 9.57
CA ASN A 17 23.08 -6.76 10.70
C ASN A 17 22.53 -5.54 11.47
N ASP A 18 23.03 -4.34 11.17
CA ASP A 18 22.62 -3.06 11.74
C ASP A 18 21.47 -2.39 10.98
N VAL A 19 21.12 -2.89 9.80
CA VAL A 19 19.99 -2.39 9.00
C VAL A 19 18.67 -2.85 9.63
N VAL A 20 17.83 -1.89 10.01
CA VAL A 20 16.47 -2.16 10.49
C VAL A 20 15.61 -2.68 9.33
N LEU A 21 15.16 -3.93 9.44
CA LEU A 21 14.30 -4.58 8.45
C LEU A 21 12.92 -4.90 9.05
N THR A 22 11.87 -4.35 8.45
CA THR A 22 10.46 -4.65 8.78
C THR A 22 9.78 -5.41 7.64
N GLY A 23 8.70 -6.14 7.93
CA GLY A 23 7.93 -6.89 6.93
C GLY A 23 6.43 -6.63 7.01
N GLY A 24 5.84 -6.24 5.89
CA GLY A 24 4.42 -5.92 5.79
C GLY A 24 3.64 -6.83 4.85
N ARG A 25 2.35 -7.04 5.14
CA ARG A 25 1.37 -7.59 4.20
C ARG A 25 0.38 -6.52 3.74
N TYR A 26 0.03 -6.53 2.46
CA TYR A 26 -0.94 -5.61 1.85
C TYR A 26 -1.62 -6.27 0.64
N GLY A 27 -2.71 -5.67 0.14
CA GLY A 27 -3.29 -6.04 -1.16
C GLY A 27 -3.96 -7.41 -1.28
N LEU A 28 -4.10 -8.17 -0.18
CA LEU A 28 -4.73 -9.49 -0.23
C LEU A 28 -6.20 -9.38 -0.68
N GLY A 29 -6.57 -10.16 -1.70
CA GLY A 29 -7.92 -10.14 -2.28
C GLY A 29 -8.30 -8.79 -2.91
N SER A 30 -7.34 -8.10 -3.54
CA SER A 30 -7.53 -6.77 -4.14
C SER A 30 -7.95 -5.71 -3.12
N LYS A 31 -7.56 -5.85 -1.85
CA LYS A 31 -7.74 -4.79 -0.85
C LYS A 31 -7.00 -3.53 -1.28
N ASP A 32 -7.68 -2.39 -1.27
CA ASP A 32 -7.09 -1.10 -1.62
C ASP A 32 -5.84 -0.83 -0.77
N THR A 33 -4.78 -0.36 -1.44
CA THR A 33 -3.54 0.11 -0.82
C THR A 33 -3.26 1.54 -1.29
N PRO A 34 -4.08 2.52 -0.85
CA PRO A 34 -3.96 3.91 -1.26
C PRO A 34 -2.67 4.57 -0.75
N PRO A 35 -2.32 5.78 -1.23
CA PRO A 35 -1.19 6.56 -0.72
C PRO A 35 -1.18 6.69 0.81
N SER A 36 -2.34 6.81 1.46
CA SER A 36 -2.46 6.87 2.92
C SER A 36 -1.89 5.64 3.64
N SER A 37 -1.95 4.46 3.04
CA SER A 37 -1.34 3.25 3.60
C SER A 37 0.18 3.27 3.46
N ILE A 38 0.71 3.84 2.36
CA ILE A 38 2.15 3.98 2.14
C ILE A 38 2.76 5.05 3.05
N PHE A 39 2.04 6.16 3.28
CA PHE A 39 2.44 7.13 4.30
C PHE A 39 2.48 6.52 5.70
N ALA A 40 1.55 5.62 6.03
CA ALA A 40 1.57 4.91 7.31
C ALA A 40 2.81 4.02 7.47
N LEU A 41 3.26 3.36 6.38
CA LEU A 41 4.52 2.61 6.37
C LEU A 41 5.72 3.50 6.67
N PHE A 42 5.90 4.60 5.94
CA PHE A 42 7.05 5.48 6.17
C PHE A 42 7.02 6.11 7.57
N LYS A 43 5.84 6.52 8.05
CA LYS A 43 5.65 7.00 9.42
C LYS A 43 5.96 5.94 10.48
N GLU A 44 5.72 4.66 10.20
CA GLU A 44 6.12 3.57 11.10
C GLU A 44 7.64 3.46 11.16
N LEU A 45 8.33 3.54 10.02
CA LEU A 45 9.79 3.46 9.93
C LEU A 45 10.53 4.65 10.58
N GLU A 46 9.84 5.78 10.80
CA GLU A 46 10.38 6.93 11.55
C GLU A 46 10.46 6.68 13.07
N LYS A 47 9.82 5.63 13.59
CA LYS A 47 9.86 5.31 15.02
C LYS A 47 11.21 4.72 15.41
N ASP A 48 11.62 4.94 16.66
CA ASP A 48 12.82 4.30 17.24
C ASP A 48 12.73 2.76 17.21
N GLN A 49 11.52 2.22 17.35
CA GLN A 49 11.22 0.79 17.32
C GLN A 49 10.01 0.56 16.41
N PRO A 50 10.19 0.49 15.09
CA PRO A 50 9.11 0.20 14.17
C PRO A 50 8.63 -1.24 14.37
N LYS A 51 7.35 -1.51 14.10
CA LYS A 51 6.83 -2.88 14.12
C LYS A 51 7.61 -3.77 13.15
N GLU A 52 8.16 -4.88 13.65
CA GLU A 52 8.84 -5.89 12.82
C GLU A 52 7.91 -6.50 11.78
N ARG A 53 6.63 -6.68 12.15
CA ARG A 53 5.56 -7.24 11.33
C ARG A 53 4.34 -6.35 11.35
N PHE A 54 3.76 -6.10 10.18
CA PHE A 54 2.55 -5.28 10.10
C PHE A 54 1.63 -5.65 8.93
N THR A 55 0.41 -5.11 8.96
CA THR A 55 -0.56 -5.17 7.86
C THR A 55 -1.00 -3.77 7.45
N LEU A 56 -1.34 -3.59 6.17
CA LEU A 56 -1.88 -2.35 5.62
C LEU A 56 -3.29 -2.56 5.07
N GLY A 57 -4.13 -1.52 5.13
CA GLY A 57 -5.46 -1.51 4.51
C GLY A 57 -6.57 -2.23 5.29
N ILE A 58 -6.31 -2.66 6.54
CA ILE A 58 -7.30 -3.24 7.44
C ILE A 58 -7.18 -2.63 8.84
N THR A 59 -8.23 -2.77 9.64
CA THR A 59 -8.17 -2.63 11.10
C THR A 59 -8.11 -4.04 11.67
N ASP A 60 -6.96 -4.40 12.23
CA ASP A 60 -6.76 -5.67 12.92
C ASP A 60 -6.74 -5.42 14.43
N ASP A 61 -7.92 -5.55 15.04
CA ASP A 61 -8.16 -5.38 16.47
C ASP A 61 -7.95 -6.68 17.27
N VAL A 62 -7.58 -7.77 16.61
CA VAL A 62 -7.29 -9.06 17.25
C VAL A 62 -5.80 -9.22 17.50
N THR A 63 -4.95 -9.07 16.48
CA THR A 63 -3.49 -9.23 16.63
C THR A 63 -2.74 -7.91 16.68
N GLY A 64 -3.42 -6.79 16.42
CA GLY A 64 -2.83 -5.45 16.55
C GLY A 64 -1.73 -5.17 15.54
N LEU A 65 -1.64 -5.91 14.43
CA LEU A 65 -0.56 -5.77 13.45
C LEU A 65 -0.83 -4.65 12.45
N SER A 66 -2.07 -4.19 12.31
CA SER A 66 -2.40 -3.13 11.36
C SER A 66 -1.71 -1.80 11.71
N LEU A 67 -1.23 -1.10 10.68
CA LEU A 67 -0.80 0.29 10.80
C LEU A 67 -1.99 1.22 10.51
N PRO A 68 -2.22 2.26 11.32
CA PRO A 68 -3.26 3.24 11.06
C PRO A 68 -2.88 4.11 9.86
N GLU A 69 -3.80 4.21 8.89
CA GLU A 69 -3.59 5.04 7.70
C GLU A 69 -3.45 6.53 8.05
N VAL A 70 -2.53 7.22 7.39
CA VAL A 70 -2.36 8.67 7.56
C VAL A 70 -3.43 9.40 6.75
N LYS A 71 -4.32 10.13 7.43
CA LYS A 71 -5.42 10.87 6.81
C LYS A 71 -5.49 12.32 7.30
N PRO A 72 -5.68 13.31 6.41
CA PRO A 72 -5.69 13.16 4.95
C PRO A 72 -4.29 12.84 4.40
N ALA A 73 -4.22 12.01 3.36
CA ALA A 73 -2.98 11.84 2.59
C ALA A 73 -2.90 12.91 1.50
N PRO A 74 -1.71 13.43 1.19
CA PRO A 74 -1.53 14.35 0.07
C PRO A 74 -1.88 13.67 -1.25
N ILE A 75 -2.34 14.45 -2.24
CA ILE A 75 -2.53 13.98 -3.61
C ILE A 75 -1.16 13.76 -4.23
N THR A 76 -0.86 12.51 -4.55
CA THR A 76 0.43 12.10 -5.15
C THR A 76 0.38 12.03 -6.67
N ALA A 77 -0.76 12.35 -7.29
CA ALA A 77 -0.89 12.46 -8.73
C ALA A 77 -0.06 13.66 -9.26
N ALA A 78 0.50 13.52 -10.46
CA ALA A 78 1.25 14.60 -11.09
C ALA A 78 0.38 15.84 -11.28
N ALA A 79 0.97 17.03 -11.15
CA ALA A 79 0.25 18.28 -11.35
C ALA A 79 -0.42 18.32 -12.73
N GLY A 80 -1.69 18.72 -12.77
CA GLY A 80 -2.49 18.77 -14.00
C GLY A 80 -3.25 17.47 -14.33
N THR A 81 -3.01 16.38 -13.61
CA THR A 81 -3.77 15.12 -13.78
C THR A 81 -5.27 15.36 -13.57
N LYS A 82 -6.08 14.79 -14.47
CA LYS A 82 -7.54 14.78 -14.35
C LYS A 82 -7.99 13.40 -13.87
N GLU A 83 -8.72 13.37 -12.77
CA GLU A 83 -9.23 12.14 -12.16
C GLU A 83 -10.76 12.09 -12.30
N CYS A 84 -11.27 11.05 -12.94
CA CYS A 84 -12.68 10.89 -13.26
C CYS A 84 -13.25 9.62 -12.62
N LYS A 85 -14.50 9.67 -12.15
CA LYS A 85 -15.24 8.53 -11.62
C LYS A 85 -16.60 8.46 -12.30
N PHE A 86 -16.98 7.28 -12.77
CA PHE A 86 -18.21 7.05 -13.55
C PHE A 86 -19.01 5.90 -12.97
N TRP A 87 -20.16 6.19 -12.39
CA TRP A 87 -21.07 5.18 -11.85
C TRP A 87 -22.08 4.77 -12.92
N GLY A 88 -22.07 3.50 -13.30
CA GLY A 88 -22.96 2.93 -14.31
C GLY A 88 -23.69 1.70 -13.79
N LEU A 89 -24.78 1.35 -14.47
CA LEU A 89 -25.56 0.14 -14.24
C LEU A 89 -24.95 -1.05 -15.02
N GLY A 90 -25.07 -2.26 -14.47
CA GLY A 90 -24.66 -3.47 -15.19
C GLY A 90 -25.38 -3.61 -16.53
N GLY A 91 -24.63 -3.55 -17.63
CA GLY A 91 -25.16 -3.67 -19.00
C GLY A 91 -25.45 -2.35 -19.72
N ASP A 92 -25.20 -1.19 -19.10
CA ASP A 92 -25.52 0.13 -19.68
C ASP A 92 -24.48 0.68 -20.69
N GLY A 93 -23.34 -0.01 -20.84
CA GLY A 93 -22.25 0.40 -21.74
C GLY A 93 -21.20 1.34 -21.13
N THR A 94 -21.35 1.81 -19.88
CA THR A 94 -20.43 2.77 -19.23
C THR A 94 -18.98 2.28 -19.22
N VAL A 95 -18.74 1.00 -18.92
CA VAL A 95 -17.39 0.42 -18.93
C VAL A 95 -16.80 0.40 -20.35
N GLY A 96 -17.61 0.09 -21.36
CA GLY A 96 -17.20 0.08 -22.76
C GLY A 96 -16.83 1.47 -23.28
N ALA A 97 -17.67 2.47 -22.97
CA ALA A 97 -17.43 3.86 -23.33
C ALA A 97 -16.13 4.40 -22.72
N ASN A 98 -15.86 4.10 -21.44
CA ASN A 98 -14.60 4.50 -20.79
C ASN A 98 -13.37 3.81 -21.39
N LYS A 99 -13.45 2.50 -21.69
CA LYS A 99 -12.36 1.78 -22.37
C LYS A 99 -12.05 2.35 -23.75
N ASN A 100 -13.06 2.84 -24.48
CA ASN A 100 -12.85 3.49 -25.77
C ASN A 100 -12.29 4.90 -25.61
N SER A 101 -12.79 5.67 -24.65
CA SER A 101 -12.35 7.06 -24.40
C SER A 101 -10.88 7.13 -23.97
N VAL A 102 -10.35 6.13 -23.26
CA VAL A 102 -8.91 6.05 -22.92
C VAL A 102 -8.02 5.78 -24.15
N LYS A 103 -8.58 5.19 -25.22
CA LYS A 103 -7.83 4.87 -26.44
C LYS A 103 -7.80 6.01 -27.46
N ILE A 104 -8.74 6.95 -27.37
CA ILE A 104 -8.86 8.12 -28.26
C ILE A 104 -7.91 9.20 -27.75
#